data_AF-G9KBQ6-F1
#
_entry.id   AF-G9KBQ6-F1
#
_cell.length_a   1.000
_cell.length_b   1.000
_cell.length_c   1.000
_cell.angle_alpha   90.00
_cell.angle_beta   90.00
_cell.angle_gamma   90.00
#
_symmetry.space_group_name_H-M   'P 1'
#
loop_
_entity.id
_entity.type
_entity.pdbx_description
1 polymer ?
#
loop_
_entity_poly.entity_id
_entity_poly.type
_entity_poly.pdbx_seq_one_letter_code
_entity_poly.pdbx_strand_id
1 'polypeptide(L)'
;QSNGAVIARCGQPEVSWWGWRNADDEHLVQSVAKACASDSRSSGSKLSTKLSTRNSSRDFPNAGDLSDVEFDSSLSNASGADSLAIQPQKLLILDARSYAAAVANRAKGGGCECPEYYPNCEVVFMGMANIHSIRRSFQSLRLLCTQMPDPGNWLSAL
;
A
#
# COMPACT_ATOMS: atom_id res chain seq x y z
N GLN A 1 0.50 -4.80 -19.35
CA GLN A 1 0.78 -5.34 -18.01
C GLN A 1 -0.19 -4.68 -17.04
N SER A 2 -1.10 -5.42 -16.42
CA SER A 2 -1.94 -4.94 -15.31
C SER A 2 -1.74 -5.90 -14.14
N ASN A 3 -0.83 -5.55 -13.23
CA ASN A 3 -0.48 -6.38 -12.07
C ASN A 3 -1.31 -6.02 -10.83
N GLY A 4 -2.40 -5.25 -10.98
CA GLY A 4 -3.29 -4.84 -9.89
C GLY A 4 -2.64 -3.91 -8.84
N ALA A 5 -1.41 -3.46 -9.04
CA ALA A 5 -0.70 -2.61 -8.08
C ALA A 5 -1.18 -1.15 -8.16
N VAL A 6 -1.33 -0.52 -6.99
CA VAL A 6 -1.72 0.89 -6.86
C VAL A 6 -0.70 1.65 -6.05
N ILE A 7 -0.57 2.95 -6.34
CA ILE A 7 0.20 3.90 -5.53
C ILE A 7 -0.81 4.90 -4.95
N ALA A 8 -0.87 4.96 -3.62
CA ALA A 8 -1.67 5.94 -2.89
C ALA A 8 -0.77 6.95 -2.18
N ARG A 9 -1.35 8.07 -1.75
CA ARG A 9 -0.66 9.10 -0.95
C ARG A 9 -1.55 9.57 0.19
N CYS A 10 -0.94 9.86 1.33
CA CYS A 10 -1.61 10.37 2.53
C CYS A 10 -0.71 11.41 3.25
N GLY A 11 -1.26 12.05 4.28
CA GLY A 11 -0.45 12.69 5.32
C GLY A 11 0.02 11.67 6.35
N GLN A 12 0.87 12.08 7.28
CA GLN A 12 1.26 11.21 8.40
C GLN A 12 0.07 10.92 9.33
N PRO A 13 0.02 9.74 9.99
CA PRO A 13 -1.01 9.46 10.98
C PRO A 13 -0.82 10.31 12.25
N GLU A 14 -1.91 10.62 12.93
CA GLU A 14 -1.95 11.41 14.16
C GLU A 14 -1.90 10.53 15.42
N VAL A 15 -0.84 9.72 15.51
CA VAL A 15 -0.65 8.76 16.61
C VAL A 15 -0.30 9.47 17.93
N SER A 16 0.39 10.62 17.84
CA SER A 16 0.86 11.41 18.97
C SER A 16 1.72 10.60 19.97
N TRP A 17 1.94 11.15 21.16
CA TRP A 17 2.70 10.51 22.23
C TRP A 17 1.98 9.27 22.78
N TRP A 18 0.65 9.28 22.80
CA TRP A 18 -0.17 8.23 23.42
C TRP A 18 -0.37 7.00 22.54
N GLY A 19 0.03 7.04 21.27
CA GLY A 19 -0.18 5.92 20.36
C GLY A 19 -1.65 5.75 19.98
N TRP A 20 -2.37 6.86 19.75
CA TRP A 20 -3.76 6.83 19.31
C TRP A 20 -3.93 6.02 18.04
N ARG A 21 -5.00 5.25 17.98
CA ARG A 21 -5.34 4.39 16.85
C ARG A 21 -6.65 4.84 16.22
N ASN A 22 -6.78 4.58 14.92
CA ASN A 22 -8.00 4.87 14.19
C ASN A 22 -8.44 3.62 13.42
N ALA A 23 -9.57 3.06 13.83
CA ALA A 23 -10.12 1.83 13.23
C ALA A 23 -10.52 2.03 11.76
N ASP A 24 -11.00 3.23 11.39
CA ASP A 24 -11.38 3.53 10.01
C ASP A 24 -10.15 3.56 9.09
N ASP A 25 -9.04 4.11 9.60
CA ASP A 25 -7.76 4.14 8.90
C ASP A 25 -7.17 2.73 8.72
N GLU A 26 -7.16 1.93 9.79
CA GLU A 26 -6.74 0.51 9.74
C GLU A 26 -7.60 -0.27 8.72
N HIS A 27 -8.92 -0.05 8.69
CA HIS A 27 -9.82 -0.68 7.73
C HIS A 27 -9.59 -0.21 6.28
N LEU A 28 -9.28 1.08 6.09
CA LEU A 28 -8.97 1.64 4.77
C LEU A 28 -7.72 0.98 4.19
N VAL A 29 -6.62 0.92 4.95
CA VAL A 29 -5.37 0.27 4.51
C VAL A 29 -5.61 -1.20 4.14
N GLN A 30 -6.36 -1.92 4.98
CA GLN A 30 -6.71 -3.32 4.70
C GLN A 30 -7.58 -3.47 3.45
N SER A 31 -8.52 -2.54 3.22
CA SER A 31 -9.40 -2.54 2.05
C SER A 31 -8.62 -2.31 0.76
N VAL A 32 -7.65 -1.40 0.77
CA VAL A 32 -6.73 -1.19 -0.36
C VAL A 32 -5.95 -2.46 -0.66
N ALA A 33 -5.34 -3.09 0.35
CA ALA A 33 -4.59 -4.33 0.18
C ALA A 33 -5.46 -5.46 -0.42
N LYS A 34 -6.70 -5.63 0.09
CA LYS A 34 -7.67 -6.62 -0.40
C LYS A 34 -8.09 -6.36 -1.85
N ALA A 35 -8.34 -5.10 -2.22
CA ALA A 35 -8.73 -4.73 -3.57
C ALA A 35 -7.61 -5.04 -4.58
N CYS A 36 -6.37 -4.66 -4.27
CA CYS A 36 -5.21 -4.95 -5.11
C CYS A 36 -5.02 -6.46 -5.31
N ALA A 37 -5.09 -7.24 -4.22
CA ALA A 37 -4.96 -8.69 -4.30
C ALA A 37 -6.07 -9.35 -5.14
N SER A 38 -7.29 -8.80 -5.13
CA SER A 38 -8.42 -9.30 -5.92
C SER A 38 -8.25 -9.01 -7.41
N ASP A 39 -7.77 -7.82 -7.77
CA ASP A 39 -7.55 -7.45 -9.17
C ASP A 39 -6.36 -8.18 -9.82
N SER A 40 -5.31 -8.45 -9.03
CA SER A 40 -4.19 -9.30 -9.47
C SER A 40 -4.64 -10.72 -9.85
N ARG A 41 -5.63 -11.27 -9.14
CA ARG A 41 -6.21 -12.59 -9.43
C ARG A 41 -7.13 -12.57 -10.64
N SER A 42 -7.83 -11.46 -10.89
CA SER A 42 -8.68 -11.26 -12.07
C SER A 42 -7.86 -11.25 -13.37
N SER A 43 -6.66 -10.67 -13.34
CA SER A 43 -5.75 -10.61 -14.49
C SER A 43 -5.08 -11.97 -14.81
N GLY A 44 -4.91 -12.85 -13.81
CA GLY A 44 -4.40 -14.22 -13.99
C GLY A 44 -5.45 -15.25 -14.43
N SER A 45 -6.74 -14.98 -14.21
CA SER A 45 -7.85 -15.90 -14.50
C SER A 45 -8.47 -15.76 -15.91
N LYS A 46 -7.89 -14.91 -16.79
CA LYS A 46 -8.40 -14.74 -18.18
C LYS A 46 -8.03 -15.89 -19.14
N LEU A 47 -7.43 -16.99 -18.65
CA LEU A 47 -7.01 -18.13 -19.48
C LEU A 47 -7.58 -19.50 -19.02
N SER A 48 -8.81 -19.59 -18.54
CA SER A 48 -9.47 -20.92 -18.41
C SER A 48 -10.97 -21.00 -18.67
N THR A 49 -11.69 -19.89 -18.91
CA THR A 49 -13.15 -19.94 -19.17
C THR A 49 -13.49 -19.70 -20.64
N LYS A 50 -12.83 -20.43 -21.54
CA LYS A 50 -13.32 -20.66 -22.90
C LYS A 50 -13.05 -22.10 -23.30
N LEU A 51 -13.89 -23.03 -22.84
CA LEU A 51 -14.15 -24.25 -23.60
C LEU A 51 -15.61 -24.74 -23.37
N SER A 52 -16.35 -24.78 -24.48
CA SER A 52 -17.52 -25.63 -24.80
C SER A 52 -18.81 -25.43 -23.98
N THR A 53 -19.84 -24.70 -24.45
CA THR A 53 -20.80 -25.02 -25.54
C THR A 53 -21.77 -26.18 -25.26
N ARG A 54 -23.02 -25.80 -24.97
CA ARG A 54 -24.37 -26.40 -25.25
C ARG A 54 -24.82 -27.73 -24.62
N ASN A 55 -25.98 -27.62 -23.94
CA ASN A 55 -27.27 -28.39 -23.99
C ASN A 55 -27.74 -28.66 -22.54
N SER A 56 -28.98 -28.45 -22.07
CA SER A 56 -30.30 -28.57 -22.68
C SER A 56 -31.37 -27.77 -21.92
N SER A 57 -32.46 -27.48 -22.62
CA SER A 57 -33.79 -26.97 -22.26
C SER A 57 -34.49 -27.53 -21.00
N ARG A 58 -35.25 -26.67 -20.27
CA ARG A 58 -36.72 -26.75 -20.04
C ARG A 58 -37.26 -25.69 -19.04
N ASP A 59 -38.30 -24.99 -19.48
CA ASP A 59 -39.55 -24.53 -18.84
C ASP A 59 -39.60 -23.67 -17.53
N PHE A 60 -40.36 -22.57 -17.63
CA PHE A 60 -40.85 -21.61 -16.62
C PHE A 60 -42.15 -22.11 -15.89
N PRO A 61 -42.88 -21.35 -15.02
CA PRO A 61 -42.60 -20.18 -14.14
C PRO A 61 -43.14 -20.37 -12.68
N ASN A 62 -42.92 -19.42 -11.73
CA ASN A 62 -43.97 -18.69 -10.97
C ASN A 62 -43.40 -17.86 -9.78
N ALA A 63 -44.15 -16.84 -9.41
CA ALA A 63 -43.92 -15.76 -8.45
C ALA A 63 -43.92 -16.16 -6.96
N GLY A 64 -43.32 -15.29 -6.13
CA GLY A 64 -43.70 -15.12 -4.72
C GLY A 64 -42.53 -15.03 -3.73
N ASP A 65 -42.48 -13.89 -3.04
CA ASP A 65 -42.23 -13.76 -1.60
C ASP A 65 -40.81 -13.48 -1.05
N LEU A 66 -40.84 -12.66 0.00
CA LEU A 66 -39.79 -12.00 0.76
C LEU A 66 -39.18 -12.95 1.79
N SER A 67 -37.86 -12.90 1.99
CA SER A 67 -37.17 -12.80 3.30
C SER A 67 -35.71 -13.26 3.22
N ASP A 68 -34.85 -12.39 3.76
CA ASP A 68 -33.71 -12.68 4.65
C ASP A 68 -33.03 -14.06 4.56
N VAL A 69 -31.81 -14.12 4.00
CA VAL A 69 -30.83 -15.19 4.28
C VAL A 69 -29.40 -14.71 4.04
N GLU A 70 -28.68 -14.62 5.16
CA GLU A 70 -27.30 -15.05 5.43
C GLU A 70 -26.18 -14.79 4.39
N PHE A 71 -25.20 -14.04 4.89
CA PHE A 71 -23.81 -14.00 4.45
C PHE A 71 -23.21 -15.41 4.42
N ASP A 72 -23.23 -16.07 3.25
CA ASP A 72 -22.55 -17.36 3.07
C ASP A 72 -21.04 -17.18 3.03
N SER A 73 -20.42 -17.34 4.20
CA SER A 73 -19.04 -17.74 4.33
C SER A 73 -18.89 -19.23 4.03
N SER A 74 -18.78 -19.60 2.74
CA SER A 74 -18.39 -20.95 2.35
C SER A 74 -16.93 -20.98 1.86
N LEU A 75 -16.02 -21.13 2.81
CA LEU A 75 -14.70 -21.72 2.59
C LEU A 75 -14.90 -23.19 2.18
N SER A 76 -15.21 -23.42 0.91
CA SER A 76 -15.24 -24.76 0.35
C SER A 76 -13.80 -25.24 0.19
N ASN A 77 -13.46 -26.14 1.10
CA ASN A 77 -12.22 -26.90 1.18
C ASN A 77 -12.09 -27.78 -0.09
N ALA A 78 -11.49 -27.25 -1.15
CA ALA A 78 -11.12 -28.02 -2.33
C ALA A 78 -9.75 -28.67 -2.09
N SER A 79 -9.79 -29.97 -1.79
CA SER A 79 -8.65 -30.86 -1.67
C SER A 79 -7.86 -31.00 -2.97
N GLY A 80 -6.55 -30.73 -2.89
CA GLY A 80 -5.52 -31.38 -3.69
C GLY A 80 -5.33 -30.90 -5.14
N ALA A 81 -4.65 -29.76 -5.31
CA ALA A 81 -3.73 -29.53 -6.43
C ALA A 81 -2.82 -28.34 -6.09
N ASP A 82 -1.52 -28.63 -5.94
CA ASP A 82 -0.38 -27.72 -5.88
C ASP A 82 -0.56 -26.39 -5.13
N SER A 83 -0.09 -26.40 -3.88
CA SER A 83 0.23 -25.19 -3.09
C SER A 83 1.35 -24.41 -3.79
N LEU A 84 0.99 -23.67 -4.85
CA LEU A 84 1.70 -22.44 -5.19
C LEU A 84 1.52 -21.54 -3.99
N ALA A 85 2.51 -21.55 -3.09
CA ALA A 85 2.53 -20.78 -1.86
C ALA A 85 1.93 -19.39 -2.11
N ILE A 86 0.69 -19.19 -1.61
CA ILE A 86 0.05 -17.88 -1.63
C ILE A 86 0.87 -17.05 -0.65
N GLN A 87 1.89 -16.38 -1.17
CA GLN A 87 2.59 -15.36 -0.40
C GLN A 87 1.54 -14.28 -0.14
N PRO A 88 1.20 -14.00 1.14
CA PRO A 88 0.30 -12.90 1.45
C PRO A 88 0.89 -11.63 0.84
N GLN A 89 0.15 -10.98 -0.06
CA GLN A 89 0.56 -9.74 -0.68
C GLN A 89 0.60 -8.67 0.41
N LYS A 90 1.80 -8.27 0.82
CA LYS A 90 1.99 -7.23 1.83
C LYS A 90 1.77 -5.85 1.21
N LEU A 91 1.07 -4.97 1.92
CA LEU A 91 0.98 -3.57 1.56
C LEU A 91 2.25 -2.84 2.04
N LEU A 92 2.91 -2.13 1.13
CA LEU A 92 4.13 -1.40 1.43
C LEU A 92 3.80 0.07 1.75
N ILE A 93 4.08 0.48 2.99
CA ILE A 93 3.97 1.86 3.46
C ILE A 93 5.36 2.50 3.38
N LEU A 94 5.49 3.50 2.52
CA LEU A 94 6.75 4.19 2.29
C LEU A 94 6.73 5.56 2.97
N ASP A 95 7.40 5.68 4.11
CA ASP A 95 7.63 6.97 4.74
C ASP A 95 8.85 7.63 4.09
N ALA A 96 8.62 8.76 3.45
CA ALA A 96 9.65 9.59 2.84
C ALA A 96 10.77 9.98 3.82
N ARG A 97 10.43 10.12 5.11
CA ARG A 97 11.34 10.64 6.14
C ARG A 97 12.36 9.60 6.56
N SER A 98 13.36 10.05 7.31
CA SER A 98 14.15 9.15 8.15
C SER A 98 13.33 8.69 9.35
N TYR A 99 13.64 7.50 9.88
CA TYR A 99 13.03 6.99 11.12
C TYR A 99 13.12 8.02 12.27
N ALA A 100 14.29 8.65 12.46
CA ALA A 100 14.47 9.68 13.47
C ALA A 100 13.53 10.89 13.28
N ALA A 101 13.31 11.32 12.03
CA ALA A 101 12.38 12.41 11.75
C ALA A 101 10.91 11.99 11.96
N ALA A 102 10.56 10.74 11.66
CA ALA A 102 9.22 10.21 11.97
C ALA A 102 8.96 10.17 13.48
N VAL A 103 9.93 9.69 14.27
CA VAL A 103 9.88 9.71 15.75
C VAL A 103 9.77 11.13 16.29
N ALA A 104 10.53 12.09 15.74
CA ALA A 104 10.43 13.49 16.15
C ALA A 104 9.05 14.11 15.84
N ASN A 105 8.42 13.70 14.73
CA ASN A 105 7.06 14.13 14.41
C ASN A 105 6.01 13.47 15.31
N ARG A 106 6.25 12.23 15.75
CA ARG A 106 5.41 11.57 16.75
C ARG A 106 5.32 12.36 18.04
N ALA A 107 6.46 12.88 18.52
CA ALA A 107 6.50 13.77 19.69
C ALA A 107 5.73 15.09 19.50
N LYS A 108 5.41 15.47 18.25
CA LYS A 108 4.65 16.68 17.90
C LYS A 108 3.19 16.40 17.56
N GLY A 109 2.68 15.20 17.83
CA GLY A 109 1.30 14.83 17.54
C GLY A 109 1.09 14.03 16.25
N GLY A 110 2.11 13.93 15.39
CA GLY A 110 2.07 13.08 14.21
C GLY A 110 2.51 11.64 14.50
N GLY A 111 3.24 11.05 13.57
CA GLY A 111 3.91 9.77 13.77
C GLY A 111 4.07 8.98 12.48
N CYS A 112 4.14 7.67 12.62
CA CYS A 112 4.21 6.70 11.54
C CYS A 112 3.42 5.45 11.96
N GLU A 113 3.03 4.65 10.98
CA GLU A 113 2.30 3.41 11.18
C GLU A 113 3.14 2.39 11.98
N CYS A 114 2.46 1.60 12.82
CA CYS A 114 3.07 0.58 13.65
C CYS A 114 2.72 -0.80 13.07
N PRO A 115 3.69 -1.67 12.70
CA PRO A 115 3.39 -2.97 12.11
C PRO A 115 2.43 -3.84 12.92
N GLU A 116 2.39 -3.66 14.25
CA GLU A 116 1.50 -4.37 15.17
C GLU A 116 0.01 -3.97 14.99
N TYR A 117 -0.27 -2.77 14.47
CA TYR A 117 -1.64 -2.27 14.27
C TYR A 117 -2.09 -2.42 12.81
N TYR A 118 -1.15 -2.51 11.87
CA TYR A 118 -1.41 -2.66 10.44
C TYR A 118 -0.94 -4.05 9.97
N PRO A 119 -1.74 -5.11 10.19
CA PRO A 119 -1.35 -6.45 9.79
C PRO A 119 -1.15 -6.53 8.27
N ASN A 120 -0.21 -7.35 7.82
CA ASN A 120 0.17 -7.49 6.41
C ASN A 120 0.68 -6.18 5.77
N CYS A 121 1.11 -5.21 6.58
CA CYS A 121 1.79 -4.02 6.09
C CYS A 121 3.27 -4.06 6.46
N GLU A 122 4.09 -3.44 5.63
CA GLU A 122 5.51 -3.22 5.89
C GLU A 122 5.83 -1.73 5.77
N VAL A 123 6.47 -1.16 6.78
CA VAL A 123 6.83 0.26 6.82
C VAL A 123 8.30 0.41 6.49
N VAL A 124 8.64 1.21 5.49
CA VAL A 124 10.01 1.48 5.07
C VAL A 124 10.28 2.99 5.08
N PHE A 125 11.38 3.38 5.70
CA PHE A 125 11.83 4.77 5.80
C PHE A 125 12.87 5.08 4.71
N MET A 126 12.60 6.09 3.89
CA MET A 126 13.43 6.46 2.74
C MET A 126 14.57 7.41 3.07
N GLY A 127 14.55 8.04 4.25
CA GLY A 127 15.64 8.91 4.68
C GLY A 127 15.77 10.20 3.87
N MET A 128 14.72 10.65 3.18
CA MET A 128 14.77 11.88 2.40
C MET A 128 14.93 13.10 3.29
N ALA A 129 15.75 14.04 2.83
CA ALA A 129 16.01 15.29 3.53
C ALA A 129 14.75 16.19 3.52
N ASN A 130 14.49 16.88 4.64
CA ASN A 130 13.39 17.83 4.71
C ASN A 130 13.63 19.08 3.84
N ILE A 131 12.58 19.87 3.64
CA ILE A 131 12.62 21.08 2.80
C ILE A 131 13.69 22.10 3.24
N HIS A 132 14.03 22.16 4.53
CA HIS A 132 15.05 23.09 5.03
C HIS A 132 16.46 22.63 4.64
N SER A 133 16.70 21.31 4.67
CA SER A 133 17.96 20.72 4.20
C SER A 133 18.11 20.86 2.69
N ILE A 134 17.05 20.61 1.90
CA ILE A 134 17.07 20.82 0.44
C ILE A 134 17.33 22.29 0.10
N ARG A 135 16.67 23.22 0.80
CA ARG A 135 16.90 24.66 0.62
C ARG A 135 18.36 25.04 0.89
N ARG A 136 18.97 24.55 1.97
CA ARG A 136 20.39 24.81 2.27
C ARG A 136 21.31 24.20 1.20
N SER A 137 21.06 22.96 0.78
CA SER A 137 21.81 22.31 -0.29
C SER A 137 21.78 23.13 -1.59
N PHE A 138 20.59 23.59 -2.00
CA PHE A 138 20.45 24.45 -3.18
C PHE A 138 21.18 25.79 -3.03
N GLN A 139 21.14 26.40 -1.83
CA GLN A 139 21.87 27.63 -1.54
C GLN A 139 23.39 27.43 -1.64
N SER A 140 23.92 26.35 -1.06
CA SER A 140 25.34 26.00 -1.16
C SER A 140 25.77 25.77 -2.60
N LEU A 141 24.99 24.99 -3.37
CA LEU A 141 25.28 24.74 -4.78
C LEU A 141 25.30 26.03 -5.60
N ARG A 142 24.32 26.93 -5.39
CA ARG A 142 24.26 28.22 -6.08
C ARG A 142 25.49 29.08 -5.76
N LEU A 143 25.94 29.10 -4.50
CA LEU A 143 27.15 29.83 -4.11
C LEU A 143 28.38 29.26 -4.80
N LEU A 144 28.53 27.93 -4.79
CA LEU A 144 29.62 27.23 -5.47
C LEU A 144 29.66 27.60 -6.96
N CYS A 145 28.53 27.52 -7.67
CA CYS A 145 28.41 27.87 -9.09
C CYS A 145 28.68 29.34 -9.43
N THR A 146 28.64 30.26 -8.46
CA THR A 146 28.79 31.70 -8.71
C THR A 146 30.12 32.27 -8.23
N GLN A 147 30.90 31.51 -7.46
CA GLN A 147 32.24 31.89 -7.02
C GLN A 147 33.29 31.53 -8.06
N MET A 148 34.44 32.20 -8.02
CA MET A 148 35.60 31.82 -8.84
C MET A 148 36.00 30.39 -8.46
N PRO A 149 36.02 29.42 -9.40
CA PRO A 149 36.29 28.04 -9.06
C PRO A 149 37.71 27.90 -8.50
N ASP A 150 37.83 27.33 -7.30
CA ASP A 150 39.10 26.77 -6.82
C ASP A 150 39.19 25.32 -7.33
N PRO A 151 39.99 25.03 -8.36
CA PRO A 151 39.99 23.72 -9.01
C PRO A 151 40.35 22.57 -8.07
N GLY A 152 41.13 22.83 -7.02
CA GLY A 152 41.56 21.82 -6.05
C GLY A 152 40.46 21.42 -5.07
N ASN A 153 39.52 22.32 -4.77
CA ASN A 153 38.52 22.15 -3.72
C ASN A 153 37.08 22.02 -4.25
N TRP A 154 36.87 22.26 -5.54
CA TRP A 154 35.54 22.27 -6.16
C TRP A 154 34.71 21.01 -5.88
N LEU A 155 35.29 19.82 -6.10
CA LEU A 155 34.59 18.54 -5.91
C LEU A 155 34.33 18.21 -4.43
N SER A 156 35.15 18.75 -3.53
CA SER A 156 34.95 18.59 -2.08
C SER A 156 33.85 19.52 -1.55
N ALA A 157 33.67 20.67 -2.20
CA ALA A 157 32.64 21.66 -1.85
C ALA A 157 31.26 21.35 -2.45
N LEU A 158 31.18 20.41 -3.40
CA LEU A 158 29.94 19.93 -4.04
C LEU A 158 29.22 18.89 -3.17
#